data_AF-A0A3L6ZKJ7-F1
#
_entry.id   AF-A0A3L6ZKJ7-F1
#
_cell.length_a   1.000
_cell.length_b   1.000
_cell.length_c   1.000
_cell.angle_alpha   90.00
_cell.angle_beta   90.00
_cell.angle_gamma   90.00
#
_symmetry.space_group_name_H-M   'P 1'
#
loop_
_entity.id
_entity.type
_entity.pdbx_description
1 polymer ?
#
loop_
_entity_poly.entity_id
_entity_poly.type
_entity_poly.pdbx_seq_one_letter_code
_entity_poly.pdbx_strand_id
1 'polypeptide(L)'
;MRIRFWPLGVMSRLTMEVHHSFFEGRVVPSSARKSASPRIWSRRMAAAVIVATSTLLWTGCSVTVAPSDSQPQASSTATPVPVAEVTAMSPTSGSVTGGTTLTLTGTGLADVTDVTIGGIPATDVTVTEDGTVTAVAPAALHYQPADAAVVVSSGDKVVEQSEPLNYAYSVITGVDAQMQYALKHWNDYNSNTWGNLNPVGGDCANFVSQTLIQRGWTQNETWFNKNAAATLSDWSPAWGYVPAMDNWLASDDSLGLTKLTLDQRDQVKLGDIAIFDWNLNDIPDHVMLVSSVKVVDGVTKITFASHNRDGDYRDLDDVLTIDHPGGNAWFWSIPA
;
A
#
# COMPACT_ATOMS: atom_id res chain seq x y z
N MET A 1 49.40 57.43 -22.11
CA MET A 1 49.29 58.91 -22.23
C MET A 1 47.81 59.26 -22.38
N ARG A 2 47.33 60.19 -21.54
CA ARG A 2 45.98 60.78 -21.43
C ARG A 2 44.85 59.96 -20.78
N ILE A 3 44.72 60.28 -19.49
CA ILE A 3 43.58 60.22 -18.58
C ILE A 3 42.28 60.79 -19.20
N ARG A 4 41.13 60.17 -18.89
CA ARG A 4 39.86 60.89 -18.68
C ARG A 4 39.13 60.32 -17.46
N PHE A 5 39.11 61.11 -16.39
CA PHE A 5 38.16 60.99 -15.29
C PHE A 5 36.81 61.58 -15.72
N TRP A 6 35.72 60.96 -15.28
CA TRP A 6 34.38 61.56 -15.24
C TRP A 6 33.90 61.57 -13.77
N PRO A 7 33.30 62.66 -13.28
CA PRO A 7 32.88 62.77 -11.88
C PRO A 7 31.43 62.31 -11.65
N LEU A 8 31.25 61.76 -10.44
CA LEU A 8 30.09 61.71 -9.55
C LEU A 8 28.73 62.19 -10.08
N GLY A 9 27.78 61.24 -10.15
CA GLY A 9 26.33 61.48 -10.10
C GLY A 9 25.76 60.87 -8.82
N VAL A 10 25.13 61.70 -8.01
CA VAL A 10 24.48 61.43 -6.72
C VAL A 10 22.98 61.14 -6.94
N MET A 11 22.35 60.47 -5.96
CA MET A 11 20.91 60.15 -5.79
C MET A 11 20.41 58.91 -6.55
N SER A 12 19.62 58.00 -5.97
CA SER A 12 18.76 58.10 -4.79
C SER A 12 18.61 56.73 -4.12
N ARG A 13 18.65 56.69 -2.77
CA ARG A 13 18.22 55.52 -2.00
C ARG A 13 16.70 55.39 -2.13
N LEU A 14 16.22 54.34 -2.76
CA LEU A 14 14.84 53.90 -2.53
C LEU A 14 14.80 53.30 -1.12
N THR A 15 14.25 54.07 -0.18
CA THR A 15 13.75 53.57 1.10
C THR A 15 12.39 52.96 0.80
N MET A 16 12.27 51.64 0.93
CA MET A 16 10.98 50.97 0.85
C MET A 16 10.31 51.13 2.21
N GLU A 17 9.39 52.08 2.31
CA GLU A 17 8.48 52.24 3.45
C GLU A 17 7.58 51.01 3.55
N VAL A 18 7.68 50.30 4.68
CA VAL A 18 6.76 49.24 5.07
C VAL A 18 5.50 49.92 5.61
N HIS A 19 4.45 49.95 4.81
CA HIS A 19 3.13 50.37 5.27
C HIS A 19 2.54 49.31 6.23
N HIS A 20 2.67 49.55 7.53
CA HIS A 20 1.86 48.90 8.56
C HIS A 20 0.41 49.38 8.43
N SER A 21 -0.48 48.52 7.92
CA SER A 21 -1.92 48.72 8.04
C SER A 21 -2.45 47.83 9.16
N PHE A 22 -2.78 48.47 10.29
CA PHE A 22 -3.53 47.90 11.39
C PHE A 22 -4.92 47.48 10.91
N PHE A 23 -5.26 46.19 11.10
CA PHE A 23 -6.64 45.71 11.04
C PHE A 23 -6.99 45.14 12.40
N GLU A 24 -7.69 45.92 13.23
CA GLU A 24 -8.36 45.43 14.43
C GLU A 24 -9.67 44.75 14.01
N GLY A 25 -9.85 43.48 14.42
CA GLY A 25 -11.05 42.71 14.06
C GLY A 25 -11.21 41.42 14.84
N ARG A 26 -11.59 41.54 16.12
CA ARG A 26 -12.28 40.56 16.99
C ARG A 26 -11.84 39.09 16.96
N VAL A 27 -11.07 38.74 17.99
CA VAL A 27 -10.96 37.39 18.56
C VAL A 27 -12.30 37.01 19.21
N VAL A 28 -12.91 35.92 18.75
CA VAL A 28 -14.03 35.23 19.43
C VAL A 28 -13.47 33.96 20.07
N PRO A 29 -13.58 33.75 21.40
CA PRO A 29 -13.07 32.55 22.03
C PRO A 29 -14.08 31.40 21.86
N SER A 30 -13.69 30.33 21.17
CA SER A 30 -14.49 29.09 21.18
C SER A 30 -14.23 28.34 22.49
N SER A 31 -15.21 28.39 23.37
CA SER A 31 -15.27 27.67 24.65
C SER A 31 -15.11 26.16 24.47
N ALA A 32 -14.23 25.57 25.27
CA ALA A 32 -14.16 24.15 25.56
C ALA A 32 -15.53 23.60 25.99
N ARG A 33 -15.98 22.51 25.38
CA ARG A 33 -17.12 21.72 25.87
C ARG A 33 -16.68 20.27 26.08
N LYS A 34 -16.80 19.86 27.35
CA LYS A 34 -16.49 18.53 27.89
C LYS A 34 -17.38 17.44 27.29
N SER A 35 -16.77 16.26 27.10
CA SER A 35 -17.25 14.90 27.41
C SER A 35 -18.71 14.53 27.07
N ALA A 36 -18.87 13.55 26.18
CA ALA A 36 -19.88 12.50 26.33
C ALA A 36 -19.43 11.23 25.58
N SER A 37 -19.26 10.15 26.35
CA SER A 37 -18.94 8.79 25.93
C SER A 37 -20.14 8.08 25.26
N PRO A 38 -19.89 7.01 24.46
CA PRO A 38 -20.95 6.35 23.69
C PRO A 38 -21.85 5.49 24.58
N ARG A 39 -23.16 5.59 24.33
CA ARG A 39 -24.22 4.83 25.01
C ARG A 39 -24.19 3.35 24.59
N ILE A 40 -23.85 2.49 25.54
CA ILE A 40 -23.99 1.03 25.47
C ILE A 40 -25.48 0.67 25.48
N TRP A 41 -25.91 -0.13 24.50
CA TRP A 41 -27.26 -0.68 24.40
C TRP A 41 -27.34 -1.96 25.24
N SER A 42 -27.94 -1.89 26.44
CA SER A 42 -28.20 -3.06 27.28
C SER A 42 -29.65 -3.54 27.09
N ARG A 43 -29.81 -4.70 26.45
CA ARG A 43 -31.12 -5.39 26.37
C ARG A 43 -31.32 -6.19 27.66
N ARG A 44 -32.17 -5.69 28.56
CA ARG A 44 -32.74 -6.47 29.67
C ARG A 44 -34.14 -6.95 29.27
N MET A 45 -34.29 -8.24 29.02
CA MET A 45 -35.60 -8.90 28.98
C MET A 45 -36.05 -9.18 30.42
N ALA A 46 -37.21 -8.63 30.80
CA ALA A 46 -37.83 -8.86 32.08
C ALA A 46 -38.63 -10.17 32.06
N ALA A 47 -38.42 -11.01 33.08
CA ALA A 47 -39.24 -12.19 33.33
C ALA A 47 -40.52 -11.79 34.06
N ALA A 48 -41.68 -12.14 33.51
CA ALA A 48 -42.97 -11.99 34.16
C ALA A 48 -43.27 -13.23 35.01
N VAL A 49 -43.47 -13.01 36.31
CA VAL A 49 -43.93 -13.98 37.29
C VAL A 49 -45.46 -14.01 37.25
N ILE A 50 -46.05 -15.20 37.02
CA ILE A 50 -47.48 -15.45 37.27
C ILE A 50 -47.56 -16.56 38.32
N VAL A 51 -48.07 -16.20 39.50
CA VAL A 51 -48.45 -17.12 40.58
C VAL A 51 -49.88 -17.54 40.33
N ALA A 52 -50.12 -18.85 40.23
CA ALA A 52 -51.44 -19.44 40.38
C ALA A 52 -51.34 -20.64 41.32
N THR A 53 -51.95 -20.49 42.49
CA THR A 53 -52.14 -21.53 43.50
C THR A 53 -53.35 -22.39 43.15
N SER A 54 -53.20 -23.71 43.21
CA SER A 54 -54.36 -24.60 43.34
C SER A 54 -53.96 -25.96 43.90
N THR A 55 -54.86 -26.43 44.76
CA THR A 55 -54.75 -27.48 45.78
C THR A 55 -54.63 -28.91 45.27
N LEU A 56 -53.95 -29.74 46.07
CA LEU A 56 -53.92 -31.21 46.01
C LEU A 56 -55.33 -31.83 46.06
N LEU A 57 -55.56 -32.82 45.21
CA LEU A 57 -56.38 -34.00 45.54
C LEU A 57 -55.69 -35.26 45.00
N TRP A 58 -55.67 -36.29 45.84
CA TRP A 58 -54.97 -37.55 45.70
C TRP A 58 -55.92 -38.58 45.09
N THR A 59 -55.58 -39.18 43.96
CA THR A 59 -56.19 -40.44 43.49
C THR A 59 -55.12 -41.25 42.77
N GLY A 60 -54.85 -42.44 43.29
CA GLY A 60 -53.87 -43.36 42.74
C GLY A 60 -54.33 -43.97 41.42
N CYS A 61 -53.39 -44.05 40.46
CA CYS A 61 -53.47 -44.95 39.32
C CYS A 61 -52.25 -45.87 39.37
N SER A 62 -52.51 -47.17 39.32
CA SER A 62 -51.52 -48.24 39.29
C SER A 62 -50.71 -48.15 38.00
N VAL A 63 -49.38 -48.00 38.11
CA VAL A 63 -48.47 -48.10 36.97
C VAL A 63 -48.34 -49.56 36.56
N THR A 64 -48.87 -49.93 35.40
CA THR A 64 -48.53 -51.19 34.73
C THR A 64 -47.19 -50.98 34.03
N VAL A 65 -46.13 -51.58 34.57
CA VAL A 65 -44.81 -51.59 33.92
C VAL A 65 -44.91 -52.55 32.73
N ALA A 66 -44.94 -52.02 31.51
CA ALA A 66 -44.69 -52.81 30.32
C ALA A 66 -43.21 -53.26 30.32
N PRO A 67 -42.88 -54.49 29.91
CA PRO A 67 -41.50 -54.93 29.85
C PRO A 67 -40.73 -54.04 28.86
N SER A 68 -39.60 -53.52 29.33
CA SER A 68 -38.62 -52.80 28.53
C SER A 68 -38.09 -53.74 27.46
N ASP A 69 -38.47 -53.51 26.20
CA ASP A 69 -37.86 -54.17 25.06
C ASP A 69 -36.45 -53.57 24.90
N SER A 70 -35.46 -54.30 25.40
CA SER A 70 -34.04 -53.99 25.24
C SER A 70 -33.64 -54.21 23.79
N GLN A 71 -33.91 -53.25 22.91
CA GLN A 71 -33.24 -53.19 21.61
C GLN A 71 -31.74 -52.93 21.86
N PRO A 72 -30.82 -53.72 21.26
CA PRO A 72 -29.41 -53.40 21.29
C PRO A 72 -29.23 -52.06 20.59
N GLN A 73 -28.88 -51.01 21.34
CA GLN A 73 -28.43 -49.75 20.76
C GLN A 73 -27.16 -50.08 19.99
N ALA A 74 -27.26 -50.11 18.66
CA ALA A 74 -26.12 -50.26 17.79
C ALA A 74 -25.16 -49.10 18.09
N SER A 75 -24.07 -49.39 18.79
CA SER A 75 -22.95 -48.47 18.91
C SER A 75 -22.37 -48.29 17.51
N SER A 76 -22.81 -47.24 16.81
CA SER A 76 -22.10 -46.75 15.63
C SER A 76 -20.75 -46.24 16.12
N THR A 77 -19.70 -47.06 16.03
CA THR A 77 -18.33 -46.56 16.05
C THR A 77 -18.18 -45.68 14.82
N ALA A 78 -18.39 -44.37 14.99
CA ALA A 78 -18.09 -43.40 13.96
C ALA A 78 -16.61 -43.55 13.61
N THR A 79 -16.33 -43.90 12.36
CA THR A 79 -14.97 -43.86 11.84
C THR A 79 -14.50 -42.41 11.97
N PRO A 80 -13.40 -42.11 12.68
CA PRO A 80 -12.92 -40.75 12.76
C PRO A 80 -12.62 -40.25 11.34
N VAL A 81 -13.26 -39.14 10.96
CA VAL A 81 -12.91 -38.45 9.72
C VAL A 81 -11.46 -38.00 9.86
N PRO A 82 -10.57 -38.30 8.90
CA PRO A 82 -9.20 -37.81 8.95
C PRO A 82 -9.24 -36.28 9.04
N VAL A 83 -8.60 -35.73 10.07
CA VAL A 83 -8.52 -34.28 10.27
C VAL A 83 -7.61 -33.74 9.17
N ALA A 84 -8.06 -32.69 8.47
CA ALA A 84 -7.24 -32.02 7.48
C ALA A 84 -6.02 -31.41 8.16
N GLU A 85 -4.84 -31.62 7.59
CA GLU A 85 -3.57 -31.22 8.17
C GLU A 85 -2.59 -30.79 7.07
N VAL A 86 -1.95 -29.64 7.24
CA VAL A 86 -0.84 -29.19 6.39
C VAL A 86 0.48 -29.60 7.04
N THR A 87 1.33 -30.28 6.29
CA THR A 87 2.60 -30.84 6.79
C THR A 87 3.83 -30.13 6.25
N ALA A 88 3.74 -29.48 5.08
CA ALA A 88 4.86 -28.71 4.53
C ALA A 88 4.42 -27.57 3.61
N MET A 89 5.34 -26.64 3.38
CA MET A 89 5.21 -25.51 2.47
C MET A 89 6.53 -25.29 1.72
N SER A 90 6.45 -24.97 0.43
CA SER A 90 7.63 -24.62 -0.38
C SER A 90 7.26 -23.66 -1.52
N PRO A 91 8.09 -22.63 -1.82
CA PRO A 91 9.21 -22.16 -1.00
C PRO A 91 8.74 -21.52 0.32
N THR A 92 9.65 -21.34 1.27
CA THR A 92 9.36 -20.68 2.57
C THR A 92 9.80 -19.21 2.61
N SER A 93 10.19 -18.65 1.46
CA SER A 93 10.59 -17.25 1.34
C SER A 93 10.31 -16.72 -0.06
N GLY A 94 10.35 -15.41 -0.20
CA GLY A 94 10.29 -14.74 -1.50
C GLY A 94 10.26 -13.22 -1.36
N SER A 95 9.96 -12.57 -2.47
CA SER A 95 10.09 -11.13 -2.61
C SER A 95 9.05 -10.37 -1.76
N VAL A 96 9.45 -9.24 -1.17
CA VAL A 96 8.54 -8.29 -0.51
C VAL A 96 7.46 -7.75 -1.45
N THR A 97 7.64 -7.80 -2.77
CA THR A 97 6.60 -7.41 -3.73
C THR A 97 5.60 -8.53 -4.03
N GLY A 98 5.81 -9.73 -3.48
CA GLY A 98 4.91 -10.88 -3.61
C GLY A 98 5.13 -11.65 -4.92
N GLY A 99 4.08 -12.36 -5.36
CA GLY A 99 4.07 -13.09 -6.64
C GLY A 99 4.73 -14.47 -6.61
N THR A 100 5.27 -14.90 -5.47
CA THR A 100 5.87 -16.24 -5.34
C THR A 100 4.77 -17.27 -5.20
N THR A 101 4.70 -18.24 -6.12
CA THR A 101 3.80 -19.39 -5.98
C THR A 101 4.32 -20.35 -4.91
N LEU A 102 3.48 -20.59 -3.91
CA LEU A 102 3.68 -21.53 -2.82
C LEU A 102 2.94 -22.83 -3.12
N THR A 103 3.53 -23.94 -2.71
CA THR A 103 2.90 -25.26 -2.66
C THR A 103 2.82 -25.70 -1.21
N LEU A 104 1.61 -25.91 -0.72
CA LEU A 104 1.28 -26.47 0.58
C LEU A 104 0.92 -27.94 0.38
N THR A 105 1.55 -28.84 1.14
CA THR A 105 1.26 -30.28 1.09
C THR A 105 0.75 -30.77 2.43
N GLY A 106 -0.09 -31.81 2.39
CA GLY A 106 -0.77 -32.32 3.57
C GLY A 106 -1.77 -33.42 3.26
N THR A 107 -2.78 -33.55 4.13
CA THR A 107 -3.89 -34.50 3.97
C THR A 107 -5.22 -33.79 4.20
N GLY A 108 -6.28 -34.24 3.51
CA GLY A 108 -7.63 -33.68 3.69
C GLY A 108 -7.79 -32.23 3.22
N LEU A 109 -6.92 -31.75 2.32
CA LEU A 109 -6.90 -30.34 1.89
C LEU A 109 -7.92 -29.99 0.78
N ALA A 110 -8.84 -30.90 0.46
CA ALA A 110 -9.82 -30.73 -0.61
C ALA A 110 -10.73 -29.51 -0.42
N ASP A 111 -11.03 -29.16 0.83
CA ASP A 111 -11.94 -28.09 1.21
C ASP A 111 -11.19 -26.78 1.59
N VAL A 112 -9.89 -26.66 1.29
CA VAL A 112 -9.16 -25.41 1.53
C VAL A 112 -9.70 -24.31 0.62
N THR A 113 -10.06 -23.19 1.22
CA THR A 113 -10.65 -22.04 0.50
C THR A 113 -9.79 -20.78 0.60
N ASP A 114 -8.94 -20.67 1.61
CA ASP A 114 -8.15 -19.46 1.84
C ASP A 114 -6.77 -19.77 2.43
N VAL A 115 -5.81 -18.92 2.07
CA VAL A 115 -4.45 -18.91 2.62
C VAL A 115 -4.10 -17.45 2.91
N THR A 116 -3.68 -17.14 4.13
CA THR A 116 -3.20 -15.80 4.48
C THR A 116 -1.73 -15.86 4.89
N ILE A 117 -0.99 -14.80 4.57
CA ILE A 117 0.41 -14.63 4.96
C ILE A 117 0.53 -13.31 5.70
N GLY A 118 0.86 -13.35 7.00
CA GLY A 118 0.88 -12.16 7.85
C GLY A 118 -0.49 -11.47 7.95
N GLY A 119 -1.58 -12.22 7.75
CA GLY A 119 -2.95 -11.71 7.73
C GLY A 119 -3.39 -11.09 6.40
N ILE A 120 -2.52 -11.07 5.38
CA ILE A 120 -2.87 -10.61 4.03
C ILE A 120 -3.31 -11.84 3.20
N PRO A 121 -4.48 -11.83 2.54
CA PRO A 121 -4.91 -12.93 1.68
C PRO A 121 -3.94 -13.17 0.53
N ALA A 122 -3.57 -14.43 0.32
CA ALA A 122 -2.90 -14.88 -0.89
C ALA A 122 -3.87 -14.88 -2.07
N THR A 123 -3.33 -14.83 -3.29
CA THR A 123 -4.13 -14.92 -4.53
C THR A 123 -3.98 -16.30 -5.15
N ASP A 124 -4.82 -16.62 -6.13
CA ASP A 124 -4.74 -17.87 -6.91
C ASP A 124 -4.64 -19.14 -6.04
N VAL A 125 -5.42 -19.17 -4.95
CA VAL A 125 -5.55 -20.35 -4.10
C VAL A 125 -6.28 -21.43 -4.88
N THR A 126 -5.59 -22.50 -5.22
CA THR A 126 -6.15 -23.63 -5.97
C THR A 126 -5.76 -24.95 -5.32
N VAL A 127 -6.76 -25.79 -5.08
CA VAL A 127 -6.56 -27.20 -4.71
C VAL A 127 -6.27 -27.97 -5.99
N THR A 128 -5.07 -28.54 -6.13
CA THR A 128 -4.69 -29.29 -7.33
C THR A 128 -5.08 -30.76 -7.22
N GLU A 129 -4.92 -31.35 -6.03
CA GLU A 129 -5.26 -32.73 -5.68
C GLU A 129 -5.55 -32.83 -4.17
N ASP A 130 -6.14 -33.93 -3.71
CA ASP A 130 -6.33 -34.21 -2.27
C ASP A 130 -4.97 -34.21 -1.55
N GLY A 131 -4.69 -33.15 -0.81
CA GLY A 131 -3.44 -32.97 -0.08
C GLY A 131 -2.44 -32.00 -0.71
N THR A 132 -2.78 -31.30 -1.81
CA THR A 132 -1.93 -30.24 -2.37
C THR A 132 -2.73 -28.99 -2.69
N VAL A 133 -2.26 -27.86 -2.18
CA VAL A 133 -2.82 -26.52 -2.44
C VAL A 133 -1.69 -25.63 -2.96
N THR A 134 -1.94 -24.92 -4.06
CA THR A 134 -1.08 -23.82 -4.50
C THR A 134 -1.71 -22.49 -4.18
N ALA A 135 -0.88 -21.49 -3.85
CA ALA A 135 -1.31 -20.12 -3.58
C ALA A 135 -0.20 -19.16 -3.98
N VAL A 136 -0.52 -17.93 -4.35
CA VAL A 136 0.46 -16.90 -4.69
C VAL A 136 0.59 -15.93 -3.52
N ALA A 137 1.82 -15.80 -3.00
CA ALA A 137 2.12 -14.92 -1.89
C ALA A 137 1.78 -13.46 -2.25
N PRO A 138 1.03 -12.74 -1.40
CA PRO A 138 0.75 -11.33 -1.64
C PRO A 138 2.02 -10.48 -1.42
N ALA A 139 1.94 -9.19 -1.75
CA ALA A 139 2.97 -8.25 -1.34
C ALA A 139 3.02 -8.14 0.20
N ALA A 140 4.21 -7.97 0.75
CA ALA A 140 4.40 -7.67 2.16
C ALA A 140 3.79 -6.31 2.51
N LEU A 141 3.36 -6.15 3.76
CA LEU A 141 2.86 -4.88 4.26
C LEU A 141 3.94 -3.79 4.10
N HIS A 142 3.59 -2.72 3.37
CA HIS A 142 4.50 -1.64 3.01
C HIS A 142 5.86 -2.08 2.43
N TYR A 143 5.88 -3.24 1.76
CA TYR A 143 7.08 -3.84 1.17
C TYR A 143 8.23 -4.10 2.16
N GLN A 144 7.93 -4.24 3.46
CA GLN A 144 8.95 -4.45 4.48
C GLN A 144 9.35 -5.94 4.59
N PRO A 145 10.65 -6.26 4.75
CA PRO A 145 11.08 -7.63 5.04
C PRO A 145 10.63 -8.05 6.43
N ALA A 146 10.04 -9.23 6.52
CA ALA A 146 9.60 -9.81 7.79
C ALA A 146 9.32 -11.31 7.62
N ASP A 147 9.45 -12.05 8.72
CA ASP A 147 8.82 -13.36 8.83
C ASP A 147 7.32 -13.17 9.11
N ALA A 148 6.50 -13.87 8.34
CA ALA A 148 5.05 -13.78 8.39
C ALA A 148 4.44 -15.17 8.60
N ALA A 149 3.53 -15.28 9.57
CA ALA A 149 2.79 -16.51 9.80
C ALA A 149 1.89 -16.85 8.60
N VAL A 150 1.85 -18.12 8.23
CA VAL A 150 0.97 -18.63 7.17
C VAL A 150 -0.19 -19.39 7.82
N VAL A 151 -1.41 -18.97 7.51
CA VAL A 151 -2.65 -19.61 8.00
C VAL A 151 -3.44 -20.14 6.82
N VAL A 152 -3.80 -21.43 6.89
CA VAL A 152 -4.62 -22.11 5.88
C VAL A 152 -6.00 -22.35 6.47
N SER A 153 -7.06 -22.06 5.71
CA SER A 153 -8.43 -22.18 6.18
C SER A 153 -9.36 -22.90 5.20
N SER A 154 -10.32 -23.63 5.76
CA SER A 154 -11.45 -24.25 5.07
C SER A 154 -12.75 -23.59 5.57
N GLY A 155 -13.26 -22.64 4.80
CA GLY A 155 -14.25 -21.68 5.30
C GLY A 155 -13.70 -20.90 6.50
N ASP A 156 -14.48 -20.79 7.57
CA ASP A 156 -14.09 -20.06 8.79
C ASP A 156 -13.17 -20.86 9.73
N LYS A 157 -12.75 -22.07 9.35
CA LYS A 157 -11.94 -22.95 10.19
C LYS A 157 -10.49 -22.97 9.73
N VAL A 158 -9.58 -22.73 10.68
CA VAL A 158 -8.15 -22.95 10.47
C VAL A 158 -7.91 -24.46 10.33
N VAL A 159 -7.16 -24.83 9.29
CA VAL A 159 -6.67 -26.20 9.08
C VAL A 159 -5.48 -26.43 10.00
N GLU A 160 -5.41 -27.60 10.64
CA GLU A 160 -4.29 -27.94 11.52
C GLU A 160 -2.97 -27.94 10.74
N GLN A 161 -1.89 -27.54 11.41
CA GLN A 161 -0.55 -27.50 10.83
C GLN A 161 0.37 -28.32 11.71
N SER A 162 1.10 -29.28 11.12
CA SER A 162 1.98 -30.17 11.89
C SER A 162 3.06 -29.39 12.65
N GLU A 163 3.48 -28.25 12.08
CA GLU A 163 4.36 -27.26 12.67
C GLU A 163 3.92 -25.85 12.21
N PRO A 164 4.23 -24.78 12.97
CA PRO A 164 3.94 -23.41 12.54
C PRO A 164 4.60 -23.09 11.19
N LEU A 165 3.79 -22.75 10.19
CA LEU A 165 4.29 -22.32 8.89
C LEU A 165 4.64 -20.83 8.92
N ASN A 166 5.86 -20.50 8.48
CA ASN A 166 6.34 -19.14 8.36
C ASN A 166 6.88 -18.89 6.95
N TYR A 167 6.61 -17.69 6.44
CA TYR A 167 7.08 -17.22 5.15
C TYR A 167 7.96 -15.98 5.34
N ALA A 168 9.19 -16.02 4.84
CA ALA A 168 10.15 -14.94 4.97
C ALA A 168 10.10 -14.00 3.74
N TYR A 169 9.59 -12.79 3.93
CA TYR A 169 9.69 -11.74 2.91
C TYR A 169 11.08 -11.11 2.91
N SER A 170 11.69 -11.02 1.74
CA SER A 170 13.05 -10.53 1.54
C SER A 170 13.15 -9.54 0.37
N VAL A 171 14.21 -8.71 0.40
CA VAL A 171 14.58 -7.85 -0.73
C VAL A 171 15.39 -8.68 -1.71
N ILE A 172 14.82 -8.97 -2.86
CA ILE A 172 15.43 -9.84 -3.87
C ILE A 172 15.70 -9.06 -5.15
N THR A 173 14.78 -8.18 -5.55
CA THR A 173 14.83 -7.45 -6.82
C THR A 173 15.14 -5.97 -6.64
N GLY A 174 15.47 -5.28 -7.73
CA GLY A 174 15.58 -3.81 -7.73
C GLY A 174 14.24 -3.14 -7.38
N VAL A 175 13.12 -3.68 -7.85
CA VAL A 175 11.78 -3.16 -7.53
C VAL A 175 11.50 -3.24 -6.03
N ASP A 176 11.96 -4.30 -5.37
CA ASP A 176 11.83 -4.47 -3.92
C ASP A 176 12.51 -3.34 -3.16
N ALA A 177 13.76 -3.04 -3.52
CA ALA A 177 14.55 -1.97 -2.93
C ALA A 177 13.96 -0.59 -3.23
N GLN A 178 13.46 -0.39 -4.46
CA GLN A 178 12.77 0.84 -4.88
C GLN A 178 11.53 1.10 -4.02
N MET A 179 10.68 0.09 -3.84
CA MET A 179 9.43 0.22 -3.08
C MET A 179 9.67 0.44 -1.59
N GLN A 180 10.65 -0.24 -1.00
CA GLN A 180 11.01 0.01 0.40
C GLN A 180 11.46 1.43 0.64
N TYR A 181 12.29 1.96 -0.24
CA TYR A 181 12.74 3.32 -0.13
C TYR A 181 11.59 4.30 -0.27
N ALA A 182 10.76 4.11 -1.29
CA ALA A 182 9.61 4.97 -1.54
C ALA A 182 8.67 5.02 -0.34
N LEU A 183 8.28 3.87 0.22
CA LEU A 183 7.33 3.82 1.32
C LEU A 183 7.93 4.19 2.68
N LYS A 184 9.25 4.17 2.80
CA LYS A 184 9.94 4.75 3.96
C LYS A 184 10.00 6.27 3.88
N HIS A 185 10.20 6.83 2.69
CA HIS A 185 10.60 8.22 2.52
C HIS A 185 9.54 9.15 1.93
N TRP A 186 8.35 8.66 1.55
CA TRP A 186 7.28 9.49 0.98
C TRP A 186 6.84 10.67 1.88
N ASN A 187 7.00 10.55 3.21
CA ASN A 187 6.76 11.62 4.18
C ASN A 187 7.92 11.86 5.15
N ASP A 188 9.03 11.13 5.01
CA ASP A 188 10.24 11.27 5.81
C ASP A 188 11.43 11.54 4.87
N TYR A 189 11.61 12.82 4.55
CA TYR A 189 12.49 13.25 3.48
C TYR A 189 13.96 12.95 3.82
N ASN A 190 14.68 12.31 2.90
CA ASN A 190 16.11 12.00 3.06
C ASN A 190 17.01 13.18 2.61
N SER A 191 16.72 14.38 3.13
CA SER A 191 17.32 15.64 2.67
C SER A 191 18.82 15.75 2.96
N ASN A 192 19.32 15.03 3.97
CA ASN A 192 20.75 15.02 4.28
C ASN A 192 21.58 14.34 3.18
N THR A 193 20.97 13.40 2.45
CA THR A 193 21.64 12.68 1.36
C THR A 193 21.38 13.35 0.01
N TRP A 194 20.14 13.80 -0.22
CA TRP A 194 19.66 14.18 -1.55
C TRP A 194 19.29 15.66 -1.71
N GLY A 195 19.38 16.42 -0.63
CA GLY A 195 18.96 17.82 -0.61
C GLY A 195 17.45 17.99 -0.54
N ASN A 196 17.04 19.25 -0.40
CA ASN A 196 15.64 19.66 -0.44
C ASN A 196 15.40 20.50 -1.70
N LEU A 197 14.72 19.92 -2.69
CA LEU A 197 14.43 20.60 -3.96
C LEU A 197 13.06 21.30 -3.96
N ASN A 198 12.34 21.31 -2.84
CA ASN A 198 11.07 22.04 -2.73
C ASN A 198 11.16 23.53 -3.04
N PRO A 199 12.21 24.28 -2.62
CA PRO A 199 12.32 25.70 -2.92
C PRO A 199 12.38 26.03 -4.42
N VAL A 200 12.73 25.06 -5.26
CA VAL A 200 12.79 25.20 -6.72
C VAL A 200 11.70 24.41 -7.44
N GLY A 201 10.75 23.81 -6.71
CA GLY A 201 9.67 22.99 -7.26
C GLY A 201 10.09 21.60 -7.77
N GLY A 202 11.34 21.20 -7.52
CA GLY A 202 11.94 20.02 -8.15
C GLY A 202 11.84 18.72 -7.36
N ASP A 203 11.15 18.73 -6.21
CA ASP A 203 11.29 17.63 -5.25
C ASP A 203 10.57 16.34 -5.66
N CYS A 204 9.49 16.43 -6.42
CA CYS A 204 8.85 15.26 -7.04
C CYS A 204 9.82 14.45 -7.91
N ALA A 205 10.55 15.12 -8.81
CA ALA A 205 11.59 14.52 -9.63
C ALA A 205 12.79 14.07 -8.78
N ASN A 206 13.17 14.86 -7.77
CA ASN A 206 14.22 14.48 -6.82
C ASN A 206 13.89 13.13 -6.14
N PHE A 207 12.69 12.99 -5.60
CA PHE A 207 12.24 11.79 -4.92
C PHE A 207 12.19 10.57 -5.86
N VAL A 208 11.58 10.72 -7.03
CA VAL A 208 11.54 9.64 -8.02
C VAL A 208 12.95 9.22 -8.42
N SER A 209 13.87 10.17 -8.64
CA SER A 209 15.27 9.89 -8.94
C SER A 209 15.95 9.09 -7.83
N GLN A 210 15.70 9.41 -6.57
CA GLN A 210 16.23 8.65 -5.43
C GLN A 210 15.75 7.20 -5.45
N THR A 211 14.47 6.97 -5.79
CA THR A 211 13.93 5.61 -5.87
C THR A 211 14.59 4.80 -7.00
N LEU A 212 14.90 5.43 -8.13
CA LEU A 212 15.61 4.80 -9.24
C LEU A 212 17.03 4.39 -8.86
N ILE A 213 17.73 5.20 -8.05
CA ILE A 213 19.02 4.81 -7.46
C ILE A 213 18.86 3.53 -6.64
N GLN A 214 17.83 3.43 -5.80
CA GLN A 214 17.61 2.22 -5.00
C GLN A 214 17.23 1.01 -5.85
N ARG A 215 16.57 1.22 -6.98
CA ARG A 215 16.32 0.18 -7.98
C ARG A 215 17.60 -0.40 -8.59
N GLY A 216 18.72 0.31 -8.45
CA GLY A 216 20.04 -0.08 -8.97
C GLY A 216 20.53 0.80 -10.11
N TRP A 217 19.84 1.89 -10.45
CA TRP A 217 20.34 2.83 -11.45
C TRP A 217 21.56 3.56 -10.91
N THR A 218 22.49 3.89 -11.82
CA THR A 218 23.72 4.60 -11.49
C THR A 218 23.67 5.99 -12.12
N GLN A 219 24.04 7.01 -11.34
CA GLN A 219 24.17 8.37 -11.87
C GLN A 219 25.21 8.42 -12.99
N ASN A 220 25.01 9.33 -13.94
CA ASN A 220 25.93 9.58 -15.04
C ASN A 220 26.11 11.09 -15.27
N GLU A 221 26.71 11.48 -16.39
CA GLU A 221 26.99 12.90 -16.67
C GLU A 221 25.74 13.74 -16.97
N THR A 222 24.63 13.11 -17.38
CA THR A 222 23.38 13.79 -17.78
C THR A 222 22.27 13.66 -16.73
N TRP A 223 22.34 12.67 -15.86
CA TRP A 223 21.42 12.44 -14.72
C TRP A 223 22.22 12.25 -13.42
N PHE A 224 22.27 13.29 -12.58
CA PHE A 224 23.05 13.27 -11.34
C PHE A 224 22.50 14.18 -10.23
N ASN A 225 22.86 13.86 -8.99
CA ASN A 225 22.79 14.68 -7.78
C ASN A 225 24.00 14.37 -6.89
N LYS A 226 24.76 15.42 -6.61
CA LYS A 226 26.00 15.43 -5.85
C LYS A 226 25.81 16.33 -4.64
N ASN A 227 26.65 16.18 -3.63
CA ASN A 227 26.73 17.10 -2.50
C ASN A 227 25.35 17.45 -1.87
N ALA A 228 24.42 16.49 -1.84
CA ALA A 228 23.03 16.69 -1.40
C ALA A 228 22.35 17.90 -2.07
N ALA A 229 22.57 18.08 -3.38
CA ALA A 229 22.05 19.19 -4.19
C ALA A 229 22.21 20.57 -3.53
N ALA A 230 23.33 20.82 -2.86
CA ALA A 230 23.58 22.05 -2.12
C ALA A 230 23.48 23.31 -2.99
N THR A 231 23.82 23.21 -4.28
CA THR A 231 23.70 24.28 -5.28
C THR A 231 23.07 23.77 -6.57
N LEU A 232 22.61 24.68 -7.44
CA LEU A 232 22.03 24.32 -8.74
C LEU A 232 23.01 23.58 -9.67
N SER A 233 24.31 23.72 -9.48
CA SER A 233 25.32 22.98 -10.25
C SER A 233 25.60 21.57 -9.72
N ASP A 234 25.09 21.24 -8.53
CA ASP A 234 25.31 19.94 -7.91
C ASP A 234 24.31 18.87 -8.37
N TRP A 235 23.29 19.23 -9.14
CA TRP A 235 22.33 18.29 -9.72
C TRP A 235 22.01 18.67 -11.17
N SER A 236 21.67 17.68 -12.01
CA SER A 236 21.31 17.94 -13.41
C SER A 236 19.83 18.27 -13.55
N PRO A 237 19.40 19.05 -14.57
CA PRO A 237 17.98 19.25 -14.83
C PRO A 237 17.18 17.95 -14.93
N ALA A 238 17.74 16.90 -15.54
CA ALA A 238 17.07 15.59 -15.64
C ALA A 238 16.84 14.92 -14.27
N TRP A 239 17.59 15.28 -13.23
CA TRP A 239 17.41 14.76 -11.88
C TRP A 239 16.20 15.39 -11.16
N GLY A 240 16.04 16.71 -11.28
CA GLY A 240 15.15 17.49 -10.41
C GLY A 240 14.09 18.33 -11.14
N TYR A 241 14.00 18.28 -12.47
CA TYR A 241 13.03 19.07 -13.23
C TYR A 241 12.27 18.17 -14.21
N VAL A 242 10.95 18.06 -14.03
CA VAL A 242 10.12 17.05 -14.70
C VAL A 242 10.20 17.11 -16.23
N PRO A 243 10.10 18.28 -16.91
CA PRO A 243 10.28 18.33 -18.35
C PRO A 243 11.66 17.85 -18.82
N ALA A 244 12.72 18.12 -18.08
CA ALA A 244 14.05 17.64 -18.43
C ALA A 244 14.22 16.14 -18.15
N MET A 245 13.61 15.63 -17.08
CA MET A 245 13.55 14.20 -16.78
C MET A 245 12.83 13.44 -17.88
N ASP A 246 11.61 13.87 -18.27
CA ASP A 246 10.82 13.21 -19.31
C ASP A 246 11.54 13.19 -20.66
N ASN A 247 12.13 14.32 -21.06
CA ASN A 247 12.95 14.39 -22.27
C ASN A 247 14.18 13.48 -22.21
N TRP A 248 14.84 13.40 -21.05
CA TRP A 248 16.00 12.53 -20.86
C TRP A 248 15.60 11.05 -20.98
N LEU A 249 14.54 10.62 -20.30
CA LEU A 249 13.99 9.26 -20.37
C LEU A 249 13.60 8.88 -21.80
N ALA A 250 13.04 9.82 -22.57
CA ALA A 250 12.68 9.61 -23.96
C ALA A 250 13.88 9.52 -24.92
N SER A 251 15.03 10.08 -24.53
CA SER A 251 16.20 10.20 -25.39
C SER A 251 17.26 9.11 -25.19
N ASP A 252 17.23 8.42 -24.05
CA ASP A 252 18.24 7.42 -23.69
C ASP A 252 17.73 6.00 -23.92
N ASP A 253 17.84 5.54 -25.17
CA ASP A 253 17.46 4.17 -25.57
C ASP A 253 18.18 3.08 -24.76
N SER A 254 19.32 3.39 -24.12
CA SER A 254 20.06 2.42 -23.32
C SER A 254 19.32 2.00 -22.05
N LEU A 255 18.33 2.80 -21.61
CA LEU A 255 17.48 2.50 -20.46
C LEU A 255 16.41 1.44 -20.77
N GLY A 256 16.15 1.15 -22.06
CA GLY A 256 15.18 0.13 -22.48
C GLY A 256 13.73 0.45 -22.09
N LEU A 257 13.39 1.73 -21.92
CA LEU A 257 12.09 2.16 -21.44
C LEU A 257 11.01 2.05 -22.52
N THR A 258 9.78 1.79 -22.10
CA THR A 258 8.61 1.84 -22.99
C THR A 258 7.67 2.95 -22.52
N LYS A 259 7.35 3.90 -23.40
CA LYS A 259 6.32 4.92 -23.13
C LYS A 259 4.94 4.28 -23.24
N LEU A 260 4.11 4.42 -22.20
CA LEU A 260 2.72 3.96 -22.19
C LEU A 260 1.79 5.15 -22.00
N THR A 261 0.69 5.17 -22.75
CA THR A 261 -0.39 6.15 -22.59
C THR A 261 -1.38 5.70 -21.51
N LEU A 262 -2.32 6.56 -21.10
CA LEU A 262 -3.41 6.21 -20.19
C LEU A 262 -4.26 5.02 -20.68
N ASP A 263 -4.45 4.89 -22.00
CA ASP A 263 -5.20 3.78 -22.60
C ASP A 263 -4.46 2.44 -22.48
N GLN A 264 -3.15 2.47 -22.21
CA GLN A 264 -2.29 1.30 -22.01
C GLN A 264 -1.99 1.06 -20.52
N ARG A 265 -2.81 1.60 -19.62
CA ARG A 265 -2.61 1.46 -18.16
C ARG A 265 -2.59 0.00 -17.68
N ASP A 266 -3.15 -0.91 -18.46
CA ASP A 266 -3.11 -2.36 -18.21
C ASP A 266 -1.70 -2.96 -18.33
N GLN A 267 -0.76 -2.25 -18.97
CA GLN A 267 0.63 -2.66 -19.13
C GLN A 267 1.57 -2.05 -18.08
N VAL A 268 1.07 -1.15 -17.24
CA VAL A 268 1.85 -0.48 -16.19
C VAL A 268 2.21 -1.48 -15.10
N LYS A 269 3.46 -1.41 -14.64
CA LYS A 269 4.03 -2.31 -13.64
C LYS A 269 4.43 -1.56 -12.37
N LEU A 270 4.52 -2.31 -11.28
CA LEU A 270 5.03 -1.79 -10.01
C LEU A 270 6.44 -1.22 -10.21
N GLY A 271 6.68 -0.01 -9.68
CA GLY A 271 7.96 0.68 -9.81
C GLY A 271 8.16 1.42 -11.14
N ASP A 272 7.19 1.40 -12.05
CA ASP A 272 7.14 2.33 -13.18
C ASP A 272 6.96 3.78 -12.68
N ILE A 273 7.20 4.75 -13.55
CA ILE A 273 7.02 6.18 -13.22
C ILE A 273 5.92 6.78 -14.08
N ALA A 274 5.11 7.65 -13.50
CA ALA A 274 4.07 8.39 -14.19
C ALA A 274 4.44 9.87 -14.28
N ILE A 275 4.33 10.43 -15.48
CA ILE A 275 4.53 11.84 -15.78
C ILE A 275 3.16 12.46 -16.02
N PHE A 276 2.94 13.67 -15.51
CA PHE A 276 1.66 14.35 -15.54
C PHE A 276 1.78 15.74 -16.15
N ASP A 277 0.78 16.09 -16.96
CA ASP A 277 0.53 17.43 -17.45
C ASP A 277 -0.87 17.84 -17.00
N TRP A 278 -0.94 18.75 -16.03
CA TRP A 278 -2.19 19.15 -15.39
C TRP A 278 -3.02 20.09 -16.25
N ASN A 279 -2.38 20.82 -17.15
CA ASN A 279 -2.98 21.95 -17.84
C ASN A 279 -3.00 21.80 -19.37
N LEU A 280 -2.52 20.66 -19.89
CA LEU A 280 -2.55 20.25 -21.29
C LEU A 280 -1.79 21.22 -22.22
N ASN A 281 -0.66 21.73 -21.74
CA ASN A 281 0.23 22.58 -22.53
C ASN A 281 1.41 21.82 -23.14
N ASP A 282 1.43 20.48 -23.03
CA ASP A 282 2.49 19.58 -23.45
C ASP A 282 3.82 19.79 -22.69
N ILE A 283 3.78 20.44 -21.52
CA ILE A 283 4.91 20.61 -20.61
C ILE A 283 4.60 19.86 -19.30
N PRO A 284 5.32 18.77 -19.02
CA PRO A 284 5.14 18.01 -17.78
C PRO A 284 5.26 18.86 -16.51
N ASP A 285 4.28 18.74 -15.63
CA ASP A 285 4.23 19.46 -14.35
C ASP A 285 4.73 18.60 -13.18
N HIS A 286 4.52 17.29 -13.24
CA HIS A 286 4.76 16.42 -12.09
C HIS A 286 5.19 15.00 -12.49
N VAL A 287 5.87 14.32 -11.57
CA VAL A 287 6.25 12.92 -11.70
C VAL A 287 5.99 12.19 -10.39
N MET A 288 5.48 10.96 -10.48
CA MET A 288 5.24 10.10 -9.32
C MET A 288 5.68 8.66 -9.62
N LEU A 289 5.96 7.90 -8.56
CA LEU A 289 6.36 6.50 -8.65
C LEU A 289 5.14 5.59 -8.47
N VAL A 290 4.93 4.62 -9.37
CA VAL A 290 3.87 3.61 -9.24
C VAL A 290 4.15 2.72 -8.01
N SER A 291 3.31 2.86 -6.99
CA SER A 291 3.42 2.14 -5.71
C SER A 291 2.43 0.98 -5.58
N SER A 292 1.45 0.87 -6.47
CA SER A 292 0.58 -0.31 -6.57
C SER A 292 -0.09 -0.38 -7.94
N VAL A 293 -0.31 -1.60 -8.41
CA VAL A 293 -1.15 -1.90 -9.58
C VAL A 293 -2.08 -3.05 -9.19
N LYS A 294 -3.39 -2.83 -9.26
CA LYS A 294 -4.41 -3.83 -8.91
C LYS A 294 -5.51 -3.84 -9.94
N VAL A 295 -6.07 -5.01 -10.25
CA VAL A 295 -7.29 -5.09 -11.06
C VAL A 295 -8.48 -5.19 -10.13
N VAL A 296 -9.39 -4.22 -10.19
CA VAL A 296 -10.64 -4.20 -9.41
C VAL A 296 -11.79 -4.13 -10.40
N ASP A 297 -12.68 -5.12 -10.39
CA ASP A 297 -13.82 -5.19 -11.32
C ASP A 297 -13.43 -5.05 -12.81
N GLY A 298 -12.29 -5.64 -13.19
CA GLY A 298 -11.74 -5.57 -14.56
C GLY A 298 -11.04 -4.25 -14.91
N VAL A 299 -10.88 -3.34 -13.94
CA VAL A 299 -10.27 -2.02 -14.11
C VAL A 299 -8.91 -2.01 -13.41
N THR A 300 -7.84 -1.74 -14.17
CA THR A 300 -6.50 -1.51 -13.60
C THR A 300 -6.48 -0.21 -12.81
N LYS A 301 -6.36 -0.34 -11.49
CA LYS A 301 -6.15 0.72 -10.51
C LYS A 301 -4.66 0.88 -10.25
N ILE A 302 -4.19 2.12 -10.37
CA ILE A 302 -2.79 2.49 -10.19
C ILE A 302 -2.72 3.52 -9.07
N THR A 303 -1.82 3.29 -8.13
CA THR A 303 -1.54 4.26 -7.06
C THR A 303 -0.08 4.67 -7.06
N PHE A 304 0.22 5.79 -6.40
CA PHE A 304 1.55 6.38 -6.39
C PHE A 304 2.11 6.70 -5.01
N ALA A 305 3.43 6.54 -4.90
CA ALA A 305 4.24 7.21 -3.91
C ALA A 305 4.73 8.55 -4.50
N SER A 306 4.62 9.64 -3.73
CA SER A 306 4.82 11.00 -4.26
C SER A 306 5.30 11.99 -3.20
N HIS A 307 5.96 13.05 -3.67
CA HIS A 307 6.39 14.24 -2.92
C HIS A 307 5.68 15.50 -3.46
N ASN A 308 5.87 16.65 -2.81
CA ASN A 308 5.18 17.95 -3.03
C ASN A 308 3.70 17.95 -2.66
N ARG A 309 2.99 16.88 -3.02
CA ARG A 309 1.78 16.45 -2.35
C ARG A 309 1.99 15.01 -1.90
N ASP A 310 2.47 14.89 -0.67
CA ASP A 310 2.95 13.64 -0.10
C ASP A 310 1.83 12.60 -0.01
N GLY A 311 2.14 11.37 -0.42
CA GLY A 311 1.28 10.21 -0.26
C GLY A 311 1.97 8.95 -0.75
N ASP A 312 1.67 7.81 -0.13
CA ASP A 312 2.22 6.48 -0.44
C ASP A 312 1.36 5.66 -1.41
N TYR A 313 0.05 5.94 -1.47
CA TYR A 313 -0.91 5.27 -2.36
C TYR A 313 -1.93 6.25 -2.95
N ARG A 314 -1.47 7.37 -3.54
CA ARG A 314 -2.37 8.31 -4.23
C ARG A 314 -2.96 7.67 -5.48
N ASP A 315 -4.28 7.63 -5.61
CA ASP A 315 -4.97 6.98 -6.73
C ASP A 315 -4.92 7.83 -8.01
N LEU A 316 -4.62 7.20 -9.15
CA LEU A 316 -4.53 7.86 -10.45
C LEU A 316 -5.85 8.53 -10.88
N ASP A 317 -6.98 7.85 -10.69
CA ASP A 317 -8.26 8.36 -11.13
C ASP A 317 -8.66 9.56 -10.25
N ASP A 318 -8.41 9.52 -8.94
CA ASP A 318 -8.61 10.67 -8.04
C ASP A 318 -7.69 11.84 -8.43
N VAL A 319 -6.43 11.57 -8.77
CA VAL A 319 -5.48 12.60 -9.23
C VAL A 319 -6.02 13.31 -10.48
N LEU A 320 -6.54 12.57 -11.46
CA LEU A 320 -6.97 13.14 -12.75
C LEU A 320 -8.42 13.67 -12.77
N THR A 321 -9.26 13.28 -11.80
CA THR A 321 -10.68 13.67 -11.78
C THR A 321 -11.05 14.59 -10.62
N ILE A 322 -10.31 14.54 -9.51
CA ILE A 322 -10.57 15.35 -8.31
C ILE A 322 -9.47 16.41 -8.15
N ASP A 323 -8.21 16.00 -8.14
CA ASP A 323 -7.10 16.92 -7.86
C ASP A 323 -6.81 17.85 -9.04
N HIS A 324 -6.76 17.28 -10.25
CA HIS A 324 -6.43 17.96 -11.50
C HIS A 324 -7.43 17.56 -12.60
N PRO A 325 -8.71 17.96 -12.48
CA PRO A 325 -9.76 17.54 -13.40
C PRO A 325 -9.43 17.89 -14.85
N GLY A 326 -9.30 16.86 -15.68
CA GLY A 326 -8.99 17.00 -17.11
C GLY A 326 -7.49 17.01 -17.44
N GLY A 327 -6.61 16.78 -16.48
CA GLY A 327 -5.18 16.56 -16.72
C GLY A 327 -4.91 15.28 -17.52
N ASN A 328 -3.70 15.18 -18.06
CA ASN A 328 -3.21 14.01 -18.78
C ASN A 328 -2.01 13.38 -18.05
N ALA A 329 -1.75 12.11 -18.35
CA ALA A 329 -0.58 11.41 -17.86
C ALA A 329 -0.06 10.40 -18.88
N TRP A 330 1.20 10.00 -18.71
CA TRP A 330 1.78 8.84 -19.37
C TRP A 330 2.77 8.17 -18.42
N PHE A 331 3.19 6.97 -18.78
CA PHE A 331 4.10 6.18 -17.98
C PHE A 331 5.37 5.89 -18.76
N TRP A 332 6.47 5.78 -18.03
CA TRP A 332 7.66 5.08 -18.51
C TRP A 332 7.72 3.74 -17.82
N SER A 333 7.49 2.69 -18.61
CA SER A 333 7.61 1.33 -18.13
C SER A 333 9.08 0.92 -18.08
N ILE A 334 9.53 0.54 -16.89
CA ILE A 334 10.93 0.24 -16.59
C ILE A 334 11.10 -1.29 -16.63
N PRO A 335 12.11 -1.80 -17.36
CA PRO A 335 12.46 -3.22 -17.32
C PRO A 335 12.66 -3.72 -15.88
N ALA A 336 12.24 -4.96 -15.63
CA ALA A 336 12.34 -5.60 -14.31
C ALA A 336 13.80 -5.71 -13.83
#